data_AF-A0A349MVP9-F1
#
_entry.id   AF-A0A349MVP9-F1
#
_cell.length_a   1.000
_cell.length_b   1.000
_cell.length_c   1.000
_cell.angle_alpha   90.00
_cell.angle_beta   90.00
_cell.angle_gamma   90.00
#
_symmetry.space_group_name_H-M   'P 1'
#
loop_
_entity.id
_entity.type
_entity.pdbx_description
1 polymer ?
#
loop_
_entity_poly.entity_id
_entity_poly.type
_entity_poly.pdbx_seq_one_letter_code
_entity_poly.pdbx_strand_id
1 'polypeptide(L)'
;MGSVWVGRVAGVIAFITSVVGVCKRGQQGQLALQSLIANENGRLMVLYRFFNLFTDVPQVKATVKRRRYLDPLWRLVVGRSKNPYMFLFTRGLGRDSDTFGLITRLTVIGMLILIFLTNQWASLVVMVLAIYLIGFQLLPFYSEYDNKVFTHLFPVTKSQQLAAFKTVLTNVLSLCAVLFVIVDVVVNWSWLRLIIDVAALALELVIFIGWYSGWRLRKS
;
A
#
# COMPACT_ATOMS: atom_id res chain seq x y z
N MET A 1 -14.95 -71.04 41.09
CA MET A 1 -14.93 -69.59 41.41
C MET A 1 -14.20 -68.72 40.36
N GLY A 2 -13.85 -69.21 39.15
CA GLY A 2 -13.05 -68.46 38.16
C GLY A 2 -13.81 -67.76 37.03
N SER A 3 -15.14 -67.90 36.91
CA SER A 3 -15.91 -67.45 35.73
C SER A 3 -16.49 -66.03 35.83
N VAL A 4 -16.62 -65.46 37.03
CA VAL A 4 -17.28 -64.16 37.24
C VAL A 4 -16.33 -62.97 36.96
N TRP A 5 -15.04 -63.14 37.19
CA TRP A 5 -14.02 -62.11 36.94
C TRP A 5 -13.83 -61.83 35.45
N VAL A 6 -13.86 -62.86 34.61
CA VAL A 6 -13.71 -62.74 33.16
C VAL A 6 -14.87 -61.91 32.56
N GLY A 7 -16.10 -62.13 33.03
CA GLY A 7 -17.27 -61.36 32.58
C GLY A 7 -17.20 -59.88 32.95
N ARG A 8 -16.69 -59.54 34.13
CA ARG A 8 -16.53 -58.13 34.56
C ARG A 8 -15.46 -57.40 33.75
N VAL A 9 -14.34 -58.06 33.45
CA VAL A 9 -13.26 -57.48 32.63
C VAL A 9 -13.73 -57.27 31.19
N ALA A 10 -14.42 -58.26 30.60
CA ALA A 10 -14.98 -58.13 29.25
C ALA A 10 -16.01 -56.99 29.16
N GLY A 11 -16.86 -56.83 30.17
CA GLY A 11 -17.83 -55.72 30.25
C GLY A 11 -17.17 -54.34 30.28
N VAL A 12 -16.08 -54.19 31.04
CA VAL A 12 -15.31 -52.94 31.10
C VAL A 12 -14.65 -52.62 29.76
N ILE A 13 -14.08 -53.61 29.07
CA ILE A 13 -13.47 -53.41 27.75
C ILE A 13 -14.53 -53.05 26.70
N ALA A 14 -15.70 -53.69 26.72
CA ALA A 14 -16.82 -53.35 25.84
C ALA A 14 -17.35 -51.93 26.10
N PHE A 15 -17.37 -51.50 27.35
CA PHE A 15 -17.78 -50.13 27.72
C PHE A 15 -16.77 -49.09 27.22
N ILE A 16 -15.46 -49.32 27.42
CA ILE A 16 -14.41 -48.39 26.97
C ILE A 16 -14.41 -48.26 25.45
N THR A 17 -14.56 -49.36 24.72
CA THR A 17 -14.59 -49.34 23.24
C THR A 17 -15.83 -48.62 22.69
N SER A 18 -16.99 -48.74 23.35
CA SER A 18 -18.19 -48.00 22.93
C SER A 18 -18.06 -46.49 23.18
N VAL A 19 -17.52 -46.09 24.32
CA VAL A 19 -17.30 -44.68 24.68
C VAL A 19 -16.30 -44.02 23.72
N VAL A 20 -15.18 -44.70 23.39
CA VAL A 20 -14.20 -44.20 22.42
C VAL A 20 -14.80 -44.08 21.01
N GLY A 21 -15.66 -45.01 20.61
CA GLY A 21 -16.37 -44.97 19.33
C GLY A 21 -17.31 -43.76 19.20
N VAL A 22 -18.04 -43.44 20.27
CA VAL A 22 -18.95 -42.28 20.32
C VAL A 22 -18.16 -40.97 20.30
N CYS A 23 -17.07 -40.85 21.07
CA CYS A 23 -16.22 -39.66 21.06
C CYS A 23 -15.57 -39.40 19.69
N LYS A 24 -15.08 -40.44 18.99
CA LYS A 24 -14.52 -40.30 17.63
C LYS A 24 -15.55 -39.81 16.62
N ARG A 25 -16.79 -40.30 16.68
CA ARG A 25 -17.89 -39.83 15.80
C ARG A 25 -18.25 -38.37 16.07
N GLY A 26 -18.25 -37.95 17.34
CA GLY A 26 -18.48 -36.54 17.73
C GLY A 26 -17.42 -35.58 17.17
N GLN A 27 -16.14 -35.95 17.25
CA GLN A 27 -15.04 -35.14 16.70
C GLN A 27 -15.05 -35.04 15.17
N GLN A 28 -15.37 -36.13 14.46
CA GLN A 28 -15.47 -36.11 13.00
C GLN A 28 -16.58 -35.18 12.49
N GLY A 29 -17.74 -35.18 13.17
CA GLY A 29 -18.83 -34.25 12.84
C GLY A 29 -18.45 -32.78 13.07
N GLN A 30 -17.73 -32.49 14.15
CA GLN A 30 -17.25 -31.13 14.44
C GLN A 30 -16.23 -30.63 13.40
N LEU A 31 -15.31 -31.49 12.94
CA LEU A 31 -14.35 -31.14 11.88
C LEU A 31 -15.06 -30.88 10.54
N ALA A 32 -16.07 -31.69 10.21
CA ALA A 32 -16.88 -31.47 9.01
C ALA A 32 -17.63 -30.13 9.08
N LEU A 33 -18.23 -29.79 10.22
CA LEU A 33 -18.89 -28.49 10.43
C LEU A 33 -17.91 -27.32 10.28
N GLN A 34 -16.71 -27.41 10.86
CA GLN A 34 -15.69 -26.38 10.70
C GLN A 34 -15.29 -26.18 9.23
N SER A 35 -15.17 -27.27 8.46
CA SER A 35 -14.87 -27.19 7.02
C SER A 35 -16.00 -26.55 6.21
N LEU A 36 -17.26 -26.84 6.55
CA LEU A 36 -18.42 -26.24 5.91
C LEU A 36 -18.53 -24.74 6.22
N ILE A 37 -18.30 -24.35 7.47
CA ILE A 37 -18.27 -22.95 7.89
C ILE A 37 -17.14 -22.19 7.18
N ALA A 38 -15.96 -22.79 7.06
CA ALA A 38 -14.84 -22.19 6.35
C ALA A 38 -15.16 -21.97 4.86
N ASN A 39 -15.85 -22.92 4.22
CA ASN A 39 -16.27 -22.81 2.82
C ASN A 39 -17.33 -21.72 2.62
N GLU A 40 -18.29 -21.62 3.54
CA GLU A 40 -19.34 -20.59 3.50
C GLU A 40 -18.78 -19.18 3.71
N ASN A 41 -17.86 -19.02 4.67
CA ASN A 41 -17.14 -17.75 4.87
C ASN A 41 -16.36 -17.33 3.61
N GLY A 42 -15.79 -18.29 2.87
CA GLY A 42 -15.14 -18.04 1.59
C GLY A 42 -16.10 -17.49 0.52
N ARG A 43 -17.29 -18.08 0.40
CA ARG A 43 -18.35 -17.59 -0.52
C ARG A 43 -18.86 -16.20 -0.13
N LEU A 44 -19.12 -15.98 1.15
CA LEU A 44 -19.56 -14.69 1.68
C LEU A 44 -18.53 -13.59 1.41
N MET A 45 -17.23 -13.88 1.48
CA MET A 45 -16.17 -12.91 1.18
C MET A 45 -16.19 -12.43 -0.28
N VAL A 46 -16.62 -13.27 -1.23
CA VAL A 46 -16.80 -12.87 -2.65
C VAL A 46 -17.96 -11.89 -2.78
N LEU A 47 -19.09 -12.18 -2.13
CA LEU A 47 -20.26 -11.29 -2.12
C LEU A 47 -19.96 -9.96 -1.44
N TYR A 48 -19.29 -9.98 -0.29
CA TYR A 48 -18.89 -8.75 0.38
C TYR A 48 -17.99 -7.89 -0.51
N ARG A 49 -17.10 -8.50 -1.31
CA ARG A 49 -16.26 -7.77 -2.26
C ARG A 49 -17.05 -7.15 -3.41
N PHE A 50 -18.10 -7.82 -3.89
CA PHE A 50 -19.02 -7.26 -4.87
C PHE A 50 -19.78 -6.06 -4.31
N PHE A 51 -20.33 -6.18 -3.09
CA PHE A 51 -21.02 -5.06 -2.45
C PHE A 51 -20.08 -3.88 -2.17
N ASN A 52 -18.82 -4.16 -1.84
CA ASN A 52 -17.81 -3.11 -1.67
C ASN A 52 -17.50 -2.30 -2.96
N LEU A 53 -17.99 -2.72 -4.12
CA LEU A 53 -17.92 -1.91 -5.36
C LEU A 53 -18.98 -0.81 -5.40
N PHE A 54 -20.07 -0.95 -4.63
CA PHE A 54 -21.20 -0.03 -4.61
C PHE A 54 -21.29 0.75 -3.31
N THR A 55 -20.97 0.11 -2.19
CA THR A 55 -21.01 0.70 -0.86
C THR A 55 -19.98 0.05 0.04
N ASP A 56 -19.26 0.82 0.86
CA ASP A 56 -18.26 0.26 1.76
C ASP A 56 -18.91 -0.63 2.82
N VAL A 57 -18.57 -1.92 2.82
CA VAL A 57 -19.12 -2.91 3.75
C VAL A 57 -18.08 -3.21 4.83
N PRO A 58 -18.38 -3.06 6.13
CA PRO A 58 -17.40 -3.17 7.22
C PRO A 58 -16.69 -4.54 7.33
N GLN A 59 -17.24 -5.57 6.68
CA GLN A 59 -16.72 -6.94 6.63
C GLN A 59 -15.55 -7.10 5.62
N VAL A 60 -15.41 -6.23 4.60
CA VAL A 60 -14.26 -6.21 3.68
C VAL A 60 -13.25 -5.18 4.15
N LYS A 61 -12.40 -5.56 5.09
CA LYS A 61 -11.24 -4.71 5.41
C LYS A 61 -10.28 -4.76 4.22
N ALA A 62 -9.97 -3.60 3.64
CA ALA A 62 -8.94 -3.43 2.62
C ALA A 62 -7.67 -4.18 3.07
N THR A 63 -7.37 -5.30 2.40
CA THR A 63 -6.22 -6.12 2.75
C THR A 63 -4.97 -5.41 2.24
N VAL A 64 -4.26 -4.77 3.16
CA VAL A 64 -2.97 -4.12 2.89
C VAL A 64 -1.94 -5.22 2.59
N LYS A 65 -1.65 -5.44 1.30
CA LYS A 65 -0.71 -6.47 0.85
C LYS A 65 0.72 -5.95 1.01
N ARG A 66 1.53 -6.59 1.85
CA ARG A 66 2.93 -6.20 2.12
C ARG A 66 3.79 -6.37 0.86
N ARG A 67 4.28 -5.26 0.28
CA ARG A 67 5.12 -5.25 -0.93
C ARG A 67 6.60 -5.06 -0.57
N ARG A 68 7.37 -6.15 -0.54
CA ARG A 68 8.82 -6.15 -0.24
C ARG A 68 9.66 -5.40 -1.29
N TYR A 69 9.15 -5.17 -2.50
CA TYR A 69 9.89 -4.47 -3.56
C TYR A 69 10.10 -2.97 -3.30
N LEU A 70 9.37 -2.37 -2.35
CA LEU A 70 9.54 -0.96 -1.99
C LEU A 70 10.57 -0.73 -0.87
N ASP A 71 10.98 -1.78 -0.15
CA ASP A 71 12.01 -1.72 0.88
C ASP A 71 13.33 -1.04 0.44
N PRO A 72 13.87 -1.26 -0.79
CA PRO A 72 15.07 -0.55 -1.23
C PRO A 72 14.84 0.95 -1.47
N LEU A 73 13.66 1.34 -1.97
CA LEU A 73 13.25 2.74 -2.13
C LEU A 73 13.17 3.42 -0.76
N TRP A 74 12.61 2.71 0.24
CA TRP A 74 12.50 3.18 1.62
C TRP A 74 13.87 3.37 2.27
N ARG A 75 14.86 2.50 2.03
CA ARG A 75 16.22 2.66 2.55
C ARG A 75 16.95 3.89 1.97
N LEU A 76 16.73 4.20 0.69
CA LEU A 76 17.29 5.38 0.03
C LEU A 76 16.70 6.69 0.56
N VAL A 77 15.39 6.72 0.86
CA VAL A 77 14.70 7.92 1.38
C VAL A 77 14.91 8.13 2.88
N VAL A 78 15.04 7.05 3.67
CA VAL A 78 15.12 7.10 5.15
C VAL A 78 16.56 7.20 5.68
N GLY A 79 17.57 7.07 4.82
CA GLY A 79 18.97 6.82 5.17
C GLY A 79 19.67 7.76 6.16
N ARG A 80 19.06 8.86 6.66
CA ARG A 80 19.67 9.71 7.71
C ARG A 80 18.77 10.79 8.35
N SER A 81 17.45 10.64 8.42
CA SER A 81 16.61 11.72 8.96
C SER A 81 16.36 11.62 10.48
N LYS A 82 16.74 12.67 11.22
CA LYS A 82 16.46 12.86 12.67
C LYS A 82 14.97 13.07 13.00
N ASN A 83 14.08 13.17 12.00
CA ASN A 83 12.66 13.49 12.21
C ASN A 83 11.77 12.23 12.17
N PRO A 84 11.13 11.83 13.29
CA PRO A 84 10.21 10.69 13.38
C PRO A 84 9.04 10.76 12.37
N TYR A 85 8.63 11.98 12.00
CA TYR A 85 7.54 12.23 11.04
C TYR A 85 7.86 11.82 9.61
N MET A 86 9.12 11.98 9.18
CA MET A 86 9.55 11.56 7.85
C MET A 86 9.46 10.03 7.72
N PHE A 87 9.78 9.32 8.80
CA PHE A 87 9.63 7.86 8.87
C PHE A 87 8.16 7.42 8.89
N LEU A 88 7.29 8.13 9.62
CA LEU A 88 5.86 7.83 9.67
C LEU A 88 5.16 8.07 8.32
N PHE A 89 5.46 9.17 7.63
CA PHE A 89 4.86 9.49 6.34
C PHE A 89 5.37 8.58 5.22
N THR A 90 6.68 8.29 5.17
CA THR A 90 7.23 7.33 4.21
C THR A 90 6.61 5.95 4.41
N ARG A 91 6.61 5.44 5.64
CA ARG A 91 5.97 4.16 5.93
C ARG A 91 4.45 4.17 5.72
N GLY A 92 3.83 5.34 5.88
CA GLY A 92 2.41 5.55 5.64
C GLY A 92 2.02 5.51 4.17
N LEU A 93 2.79 6.17 3.30
CA LEU A 93 2.67 6.08 1.84
C LEU A 93 2.84 4.63 1.35
N GLY A 94 3.73 3.86 1.98
CA GLY A 94 3.89 2.44 1.68
C GLY A 94 2.78 1.53 2.21
N ARG A 95 1.95 2.04 3.15
CA ARG A 95 0.85 1.28 3.77
C ARG A 95 -0.48 1.54 3.08
N ASP A 96 -0.69 2.73 2.55
CA ASP A 96 -1.88 3.05 1.75
C ASP A 96 -1.67 2.59 0.30
N SER A 97 -2.12 1.36 0.06
CA SER A 97 -1.85 0.64 -1.18
C SER A 97 -2.54 1.23 -2.41
N ASP A 98 -3.57 2.05 -2.22
CA ASP A 98 -4.38 2.56 -3.32
C ASP A 98 -3.69 3.73 -4.01
N THR A 99 -3.29 4.76 -3.25
CA THR A 99 -2.60 5.93 -3.81
C THR A 99 -1.23 5.59 -4.37
N PHE A 100 -0.47 4.73 -3.68
CA PHE A 100 0.84 4.28 -4.19
C PHE A 100 0.70 3.42 -5.45
N GLY A 101 -0.33 2.56 -5.51
CA GLY A 101 -0.66 1.77 -6.69
C GLY A 101 -1.05 2.65 -7.89
N LEU A 102 -1.78 3.73 -7.65
CA LEU A 102 -2.16 4.70 -8.68
C LEU A 102 -0.95 5.44 -9.26
N ILE A 103 -0.06 5.94 -8.39
CA ILE A 103 1.17 6.63 -8.79
C ILE A 103 2.07 5.72 -9.61
N THR A 104 2.34 4.51 -9.12
CA THR A 104 3.22 3.56 -9.82
C THR A 104 2.73 3.22 -11.23
N ARG A 105 1.42 3.02 -11.40
CA ARG A 105 0.82 2.81 -12.74
C ARG A 105 1.06 4.01 -13.64
N LEU A 106 0.81 5.23 -13.14
CA LEU A 106 1.02 6.44 -13.93
C LEU A 106 2.49 6.64 -14.29
N THR A 107 3.42 6.38 -13.37
CA THR A 107 4.86 6.48 -13.65
C THR A 107 5.28 5.47 -14.71
N VAL A 108 4.78 4.22 -14.65
CA VAL A 108 5.06 3.20 -15.68
C VAL A 108 4.52 3.64 -17.05
N ILE A 109 3.30 4.15 -17.11
CA ILE A 109 2.71 4.66 -18.36
C ILE A 109 3.53 5.85 -18.88
N GLY A 110 3.91 6.78 -18.02
CA GLY A 110 4.76 7.92 -18.39
C GLY A 110 6.10 7.46 -18.97
N MET A 111 6.77 6.51 -18.32
CA MET A 111 8.03 5.94 -18.83
C MET A 111 7.85 5.25 -20.18
N LEU A 112 6.77 4.48 -20.36
CA LEU A 112 6.47 3.83 -21.64
C LEU A 112 6.26 4.85 -22.75
N ILE A 113 5.51 5.94 -22.48
CA ILE A 113 5.27 7.00 -23.45
C ILE A 113 6.59 7.68 -23.87
N LEU A 114 7.47 7.98 -22.91
CA LEU A 114 8.78 8.61 -23.19
C LEU A 114 9.65 7.78 -24.13
N ILE A 115 9.58 6.44 -24.06
CA ILE A 115 10.36 5.56 -24.95
C ILE A 115 9.95 5.73 -26.42
N PHE A 116 8.68 6.04 -26.70
CA PHE A 116 8.19 6.25 -28.07
C PHE A 116 8.39 7.67 -28.59
N LEU A 117 8.83 8.62 -27.74
CA LEU A 117 8.98 10.02 -28.09
C LEU A 117 10.42 10.34 -28.51
N THR A 118 10.64 10.56 -29.80
CA THR A 118 11.93 11.00 -30.34
C THR A 118 12.09 12.54 -30.30
N ASN A 119 10.97 13.27 -30.28
CA ASN A 119 10.93 14.73 -30.24
C ASN A 119 11.12 15.26 -28.80
N GLN A 120 12.16 16.06 -28.59
CA GLN A 120 12.51 16.65 -27.29
C GLN A 120 11.37 17.46 -26.67
N TRP A 121 10.72 18.33 -27.45
CA TRP A 121 9.65 19.20 -26.92
C TRP A 121 8.45 18.39 -26.45
N ALA A 122 8.14 17.31 -27.18
CA ALA A 122 7.06 16.42 -26.80
C ALA A 122 7.42 15.57 -25.56
N SER A 123 8.67 15.08 -25.47
CA SER A 123 9.19 14.40 -24.27
C SER A 123 9.10 15.29 -23.03
N LEU A 124 9.56 16.54 -23.12
CA LEU A 124 9.54 17.51 -22.03
C LEU A 124 8.11 17.80 -21.53
N VAL A 125 7.18 18.03 -22.45
CA VAL A 125 5.77 18.26 -22.09
C VAL A 125 5.19 17.06 -21.35
N VAL A 126 5.50 15.84 -21.80
CA VAL A 126 5.03 14.61 -21.14
C VAL A 126 5.67 14.44 -19.77
N MET A 127 6.97 14.69 -19.61
CA MET A 127 7.66 14.61 -18.33
C MET A 127 7.04 15.57 -17.31
N VAL A 128 6.86 16.83 -17.70
CA VAL A 128 6.26 17.86 -16.85
C VAL A 128 4.84 17.47 -16.47
N LEU A 129 4.02 17.09 -17.46
CA LEU A 129 2.64 16.69 -17.20
C LEU A 129 2.55 15.45 -16.31
N ALA A 130 3.43 14.46 -16.49
CA ALA A 130 3.47 13.26 -15.65
C ALA A 130 3.83 13.58 -14.20
N ILE A 131 4.83 14.44 -13.96
CA ILE A 131 5.23 14.89 -12.62
C ILE A 131 4.13 15.70 -11.96
N TYR A 132 3.51 16.63 -12.68
CA TYR A 132 2.35 17.37 -12.21
C TYR A 132 1.22 16.45 -11.75
N LEU A 133 0.86 15.45 -12.56
CA LEU A 133 -0.19 14.48 -12.23
C LEU A 133 0.17 13.60 -11.03
N ILE A 134 1.42 13.13 -10.94
CA ILE A 134 1.91 12.36 -9.77
C ILE A 134 1.82 13.24 -8.51
N GLY A 135 2.25 14.49 -8.60
CA GLY A 135 2.12 15.47 -7.53
C GLY A 135 0.67 15.63 -7.11
N PHE A 136 -0.23 15.86 -8.08
CA PHE A 136 -1.66 16.02 -7.85
C PHE A 136 -2.28 14.81 -7.14
N GLN A 137 -1.87 13.59 -7.50
CA GLN A 137 -2.31 12.35 -6.87
C GLN A 137 -1.78 12.16 -5.43
N LEU A 138 -0.63 12.75 -5.10
CA LEU A 138 -0.06 12.74 -3.74
C LEU A 138 -0.73 13.74 -2.79
N LEU A 139 -1.43 14.76 -3.29
CA LEU A 139 -2.15 15.72 -2.45
C LEU A 139 -3.37 15.15 -1.69
N PRO A 140 -4.30 14.40 -2.29
CA PRO A 140 -5.45 13.83 -1.56
C PRO A 140 -5.01 12.86 -0.45
N PHE A 141 -3.85 12.22 -0.61
CA PHE A 141 -3.24 11.39 0.43
C PHE A 141 -3.06 12.12 1.78
N TYR A 142 -2.70 13.41 1.74
CA TYR A 142 -2.56 14.20 2.97
C TYR A 142 -3.89 14.33 3.73
N SER A 143 -4.98 14.57 3.00
CA SER A 143 -6.31 14.74 3.57
C SER A 143 -6.88 13.44 4.14
N GLU A 144 -6.54 12.30 3.53
CA GLU A 144 -6.97 10.98 4.00
C GLU A 144 -6.19 10.55 5.25
N TYR A 145 -4.93 10.98 5.38
CA TYR A 145 -4.11 10.78 6.58
C TYR A 145 -4.58 11.61 7.78
N ASP A 146 -5.09 12.83 7.58
CA ASP A 146 -5.62 13.68 8.67
C ASP A 146 -6.85 13.04 9.34
N ASN A 147 -7.64 12.28 8.58
CA ASN A 147 -8.83 11.57 9.05
C ASN A 147 -8.53 10.29 9.86
N LYS A 148 -7.28 9.80 9.91
CA LYS A 148 -6.93 8.61 10.70
C LYS A 148 -6.49 9.05 12.10
N VAL A 149 -7.20 8.57 13.13
CA VAL A 149 -7.04 8.83 14.58
C VAL A 149 -5.58 8.91 15.10
N PHE A 150 -4.62 8.27 14.43
CA PHE A 150 -3.19 8.34 14.76
C PHE A 150 -2.58 9.75 14.67
N THR A 151 -3.19 10.70 13.95
CA THR A 151 -2.75 12.12 13.94
C THR A 151 -3.03 12.84 15.25
N HIS A 152 -4.00 12.40 16.04
CA HIS A 152 -4.34 12.99 17.34
C HIS A 152 -3.49 12.43 18.50
N LEU A 153 -2.77 11.33 18.27
CA LEU A 153 -1.93 10.67 19.27
C LEU A 153 -0.52 11.28 19.40
N PHE A 154 -0.08 12.07 18.43
CA PHE A 154 1.21 12.78 18.47
C PHE A 154 0.98 14.29 18.66
N PRO A 155 1.26 14.86 19.84
CA PRO A 155 0.99 16.25 20.17
C PRO A 155 2.06 17.15 19.54
N VAL A 156 1.95 17.40 18.23
CA VAL A 156 2.89 18.27 17.51
C VAL A 156 2.12 19.25 16.63
N THR A 157 2.63 20.48 16.57
CA THR A 157 1.99 21.59 15.88
C THR A 157 1.77 21.28 14.38
N LYS A 158 0.57 21.60 13.86
CA LYS A 158 0.20 21.35 12.45
C LYS A 158 1.24 21.87 11.44
N SER A 159 1.97 22.93 11.78
CA SER A 159 3.05 23.50 10.96
C SER A 159 4.23 22.53 10.73
N GLN A 160 4.62 21.75 11.74
CA GLN A 160 5.70 20.76 11.62
C GLN A 160 5.27 19.53 10.81
N GLN A 161 4.00 19.14 10.90
CA GLN A 161 3.41 18.07 10.09
C GLN A 161 3.39 18.44 8.60
N LEU A 162 3.02 19.67 8.28
CA LEU A 162 3.03 20.19 6.91
C LEU A 162 4.44 20.26 6.32
N ALA A 163 5.42 20.70 7.11
CA ALA A 163 6.82 20.75 6.68
C ALA A 163 7.39 19.33 6.41
N ALA A 164 7.06 18.37 7.27
CA ALA A 164 7.44 16.97 7.08
C ALA A 164 6.78 16.36 5.84
N PHE A 165 5.49 16.62 5.62
CA PHE A 165 4.77 16.16 4.42
C PHE A 165 5.38 16.75 3.14
N LYS A 166 5.64 18.06 3.14
CA LYS A 166 6.31 18.75 2.02
C LYS A 166 7.66 18.13 1.69
N THR A 167 8.44 17.75 2.70
CA THR A 167 9.75 17.09 2.51
C THR A 167 9.60 15.72 1.86
N VAL A 168 8.62 14.92 2.31
CA VAL A 168 8.35 13.60 1.73
C VAL A 168 7.84 13.72 0.29
N LEU A 169 6.95 14.67 0.02
CA LEU A 169 6.44 14.98 -1.31
C LEU A 169 7.59 15.35 -2.27
N THR A 170 8.48 16.25 -1.84
CA THR A 170 9.67 16.62 -2.60
C THR A 170 10.54 15.41 -2.92
N ASN A 171 10.76 14.52 -1.96
CA ASN A 171 11.60 13.34 -2.16
C ASN A 171 10.97 12.32 -3.12
N VAL A 172 9.65 12.14 -3.09
CA VAL A 172 8.96 11.23 -4.01
C VAL A 172 8.96 11.81 -5.44
N LEU A 173 8.66 13.10 -5.58
CA LEU A 173 8.67 13.77 -6.87
C LEU A 173 10.07 13.83 -7.48
N SER A 174 11.10 14.13 -6.68
CA SER A 174 12.48 14.14 -7.15
C SER A 174 12.93 12.76 -7.61
N LEU A 175 12.53 11.69 -6.91
CA LEU A 175 12.81 10.33 -7.33
C LEU A 175 12.12 9.97 -8.65
N CYS A 176 10.86 10.36 -8.83
CA CYS A 176 10.15 10.16 -10.11
C CYS A 176 10.80 10.96 -11.25
N ALA A 177 11.21 12.20 -10.98
CA ALA A 177 11.91 13.05 -11.94
C ALA A 177 13.23 12.42 -12.41
N VAL A 178 14.03 11.90 -11.48
CA VAL A 178 15.28 11.19 -11.80
C VAL A 178 15.01 9.97 -12.68
N LEU A 179 13.96 9.18 -12.39
CA LEU A 179 13.60 8.03 -13.21
C LEU A 179 13.23 8.44 -14.64
N PHE A 180 12.45 9.50 -14.82
CA PHE A 180 12.10 9.99 -16.15
C PHE A 180 13.32 10.48 -16.92
N VAL A 181 14.23 11.24 -16.28
CA VAL A 181 15.48 11.70 -16.91
C VAL A 181 16.35 10.52 -17.33
N ILE A 182 16.48 9.49 -16.50
CA ILE A 182 17.23 8.27 -16.86
C ILE A 182 16.65 7.62 -18.11
N VAL A 183 15.31 7.52 -18.18
CA VAL A 183 14.64 6.91 -19.34
C VAL A 183 14.86 7.74 -20.60
N ASP A 184 14.72 9.06 -20.54
CA ASP A 184 14.94 9.94 -21.71
C ASP A 184 16.39 9.87 -22.20
N VAL A 185 17.37 9.91 -21.30
CA VAL A 185 18.81 9.82 -21.63
C VAL A 185 19.15 8.48 -22.30
N VAL A 186 18.54 7.38 -21.85
CA VAL A 186 18.76 6.04 -22.44
C VAL A 186 18.20 5.96 -23.86
N VAL A 187 17.08 6.63 -24.14
CA VAL A 187 16.42 6.61 -25.46
C VAL A 187 17.09 7.58 -26.43
N ASN A 188 17.38 8.80 -25.96
CA ASN A 188 17.90 9.90 -26.76
C ASN A 188 19.19 10.46 -26.12
N TRP A 189 20.33 9.90 -26.49
CA TRP A 189 21.61 10.33 -25.92
C TRP A 189 22.03 11.73 -26.43
N SER A 190 21.81 12.77 -25.61
CA SER A 190 22.24 14.15 -25.91
C SER A 190 22.42 14.99 -24.64
N TRP A 191 23.58 15.65 -24.52
CA TRP A 191 23.91 16.50 -23.37
C TRP A 191 23.01 17.74 -23.26
N LEU A 192 22.61 18.33 -24.39
CA LEU A 192 21.74 19.52 -24.40
C LEU A 192 20.33 19.20 -23.91
N ARG A 193 19.80 18.02 -24.27
CA ARG A 193 18.47 17.57 -23.84
C ARG A 193 18.43 17.39 -22.32
N LEU A 194 19.43 16.67 -21.79
CA LEU A 194 19.58 16.43 -20.36
C LEU A 194 19.55 17.73 -19.55
N ILE A 195 20.32 18.74 -19.95
CA ILE A 195 20.36 20.02 -19.22
C ILE A 195 18.99 20.69 -19.22
N ILE A 196 18.29 20.70 -20.36
CA ILE A 196 16.98 21.30 -20.50
C ILE A 196 15.95 20.55 -19.65
N ASP A 197 15.94 19.22 -19.69
CA ASP A 197 14.99 18.40 -18.94
C ASP A 197 15.23 18.54 -17.43
N VAL A 198 16.49 18.47 -16.98
CA VAL A 198 16.83 18.68 -15.57
C VAL A 198 16.42 20.08 -15.10
N ALA A 199 16.67 21.11 -15.90
CA ALA A 199 16.27 22.48 -15.57
C ALA A 199 14.75 22.64 -15.49
N ALA A 200 14.01 22.07 -16.45
CA ALA A 200 12.55 22.08 -16.48
C ALA A 200 11.95 21.39 -15.25
N LEU A 201 12.45 20.20 -14.92
CA LEU A 201 11.97 19.43 -13.77
C LEU A 201 12.33 20.09 -12.43
N ALA A 202 13.53 20.67 -12.31
CA ALA A 202 13.91 21.44 -11.13
C ALA A 202 13.00 22.66 -10.93
N LEU A 203 12.69 23.37 -12.01
CA LEU A 203 11.78 24.50 -11.99
C LEU A 203 10.36 24.08 -11.58
N GLU A 204 9.85 22.98 -12.15
CA GLU A 204 8.54 22.45 -11.78
C GLU A 204 8.47 22.02 -10.32
N LEU A 205 9.51 21.35 -9.80
CA LEU A 205 9.61 21.01 -8.38
C LEU A 205 9.49 22.27 -7.52
N VAL A 206 10.23 23.34 -7.83
CA VAL A 206 10.16 24.61 -7.09
C VAL A 206 8.76 25.24 -7.16
N ILE A 207 8.14 25.26 -8.34
CA ILE A 207 6.78 25.79 -8.52
C ILE A 207 5.77 24.98 -7.70
N PHE A 208 5.83 23.65 -7.78
CA PHE A 208 4.90 22.76 -7.09
C PHE A 208 5.03 22.88 -5.57
N ILE A 209 6.27 22.91 -5.08
CA ILE A 209 6.61 23.02 -3.65
C ILE A 209 6.28 24.41 -3.10
N GLY A 210 6.52 25.47 -3.86
CA GLY A 210 6.31 26.86 -3.42
C GLY A 210 4.84 27.28 -3.54
N TRP A 211 4.29 27.16 -4.75
CA TRP A 211 2.97 27.68 -5.09
C TRP A 211 1.88 26.69 -4.71
N TYR A 212 2.00 25.43 -5.14
CA TYR A 212 0.90 24.47 -5.03
C TYR A 212 0.67 23.98 -3.60
N SER A 213 1.75 23.70 -2.86
CA SER A 213 1.64 23.31 -1.45
C SER A 213 1.08 24.46 -0.61
N GLY A 214 1.52 25.71 -0.84
CA GLY A 214 1.05 26.87 -0.08
C GLY A 214 -0.43 27.19 -0.29
N TRP A 215 -0.92 27.04 -1.52
CA TRP A 215 -2.29 27.41 -1.88
C TRP A 215 -3.36 26.44 -1.37
N ARG A 216 -3.06 25.14 -1.32
CA ARG A 216 -4.02 24.11 -0.89
C ARG A 216 -4.01 23.86 0.62
N LEU A 217 -2.85 24.00 1.27
CA LEU A 217 -2.69 23.76 2.70
C LEU A 217 -3.20 24.93 3.58
N ARG A 218 -3.44 26.12 3.00
CA ARG A 218 -4.02 27.28 3.71
C ARG A 218 -5.55 27.22 3.81
N LYS A 219 -6.20 26.27 3.15
CA LYS A 219 -7.66 26.14 3.07
C LYS A 219 -8.24 24.97 3.88
N SER A 220 -7.41 24.27 4.65
CA SER A 220 -7.81 23.15 5.52
C SER A 220 -7.45 23.39 6.97
#